data_AF-A0A8I5NF23-F1
#
_entry.id   AF-A0A8I5NF23-F1
#
_cell.length_a   1.000
_cell.length_b   1.000
_cell.length_c   1.000
_cell.angle_alpha   90.00
_cell.angle_beta   90.00
_cell.angle_gamma   90.00
#
_symmetry.space_group_name_H-M   'P 1'
#
loop_
_entity.id
_entity.type
_entity.pdbx_description
1 polymer ?
#
loop_
_entity_poly.entity_id
_entity_poly.type
_entity_poly.pdbx_seq_one_letter_code
_entity_poly.pdbx_strand_id
1 'polypeptide(L)'
;MEERGDSEPIPGCSGLGPGGVRGFGDGGGAPSWAPEDAWMGTHPKYLEMMELDIGDATQVYIAFLVYLDLMESKSWHEVNCVGLPELQLICLVGTEIEGEGLQIVVPTPITASLSHNRIREILKASRKLQEYF
;
A
#
# COMPACT_ATOMS: atom_id res chain seq x y z
N MET A 1 -9.06 47.48 34.45
CA MET A 1 -9.16 46.52 35.56
C MET A 1 -10.52 45.89 35.41
N GLU A 2 -10.72 44.59 35.29
CA GLU A 2 -9.94 43.34 35.24
C GLU A 2 -11.02 42.34 34.82
N GLU A 3 -10.74 41.35 33.97
CA GLU A 3 -11.45 40.08 34.06
C GLU A 3 -10.47 38.97 33.62
N ARG A 4 -10.35 38.03 34.54
CA ARG A 4 -9.37 36.96 34.68
C ARG A 4 -10.04 35.67 34.20
N GLY A 5 -9.32 34.82 33.48
CA GLY A 5 -9.87 33.59 32.92
C GLY A 5 -10.17 32.48 33.93
N ASP A 6 -10.89 31.45 33.48
CA ASP A 6 -10.75 30.08 33.97
C ASP A 6 -11.28 29.07 32.95
N SER A 7 -10.68 27.88 32.93
CA SER A 7 -10.87 26.81 31.95
C SER A 7 -11.84 25.74 32.50
N GLU A 8 -12.78 25.24 31.70
CA GLU A 8 -13.65 24.13 32.11
C GLU A 8 -12.97 22.76 31.95
N PRO A 9 -13.06 21.85 32.96
CA PRO A 9 -12.57 20.48 32.86
C PRO A 9 -13.65 19.50 32.34
N ILE A 10 -13.21 18.53 31.55
CA ILE A 10 -14.01 17.42 31.02
C ILE A 10 -14.11 16.31 32.11
N PRO A 11 -15.29 15.82 32.49
CA PRO A 11 -15.42 14.76 33.47
C PRO A 11 -15.24 13.38 32.82
N GLY A 12 -14.43 12.53 33.48
CA GLY A 12 -14.25 11.13 33.12
C GLY A 12 -14.89 10.15 34.10
N CYS A 13 -15.01 8.91 33.61
CA CYS A 13 -14.96 7.62 34.30
C CYS A 13 -16.27 6.91 34.70
N SER A 14 -16.48 5.70 34.16
CA SER A 14 -16.75 4.40 34.86
C SER A 14 -17.50 3.43 33.90
N GLY A 15 -17.19 2.14 33.73
CA GLY A 15 -16.21 1.23 34.32
C GLY A 15 -16.18 -0.09 33.52
N LEU A 16 -15.07 -0.82 33.60
CA LEU A 16 -14.88 -2.14 32.98
C LEU A 16 -15.22 -3.24 33.98
N GLY A 17 -16.22 -4.07 33.65
CA GLY A 17 -16.46 -5.35 34.32
C GLY A 17 -15.89 -6.51 33.48
N PRO A 18 -15.30 -7.55 34.10
CA PRO A 18 -14.83 -8.73 33.38
C PRO A 18 -15.89 -9.84 33.41
N GLY A 19 -16.13 -10.48 32.26
CA GLY A 19 -16.77 -11.80 32.22
C GLY A 19 -18.00 -11.89 31.32
N GLY A 20 -17.82 -12.53 30.17
CA GLY A 20 -18.89 -12.89 29.25
C GLY A 20 -18.42 -13.88 28.20
N VAL A 21 -18.02 -15.08 28.62
CA VAL A 21 -17.96 -16.24 27.71
C VAL A 21 -19.39 -16.65 27.34
N ARG A 22 -19.80 -16.43 26.10
CA ARG A 22 -20.89 -17.19 25.45
C ARG A 22 -20.97 -16.90 23.96
N GLY A 23 -20.85 -17.95 23.16
CA GLY A 23 -21.36 -18.00 21.78
C GLY A 23 -20.30 -18.21 20.72
N PHE A 24 -19.82 -19.45 20.55
CA PHE A 24 -19.44 -19.92 19.22
C PHE A 24 -20.73 -19.97 18.39
N GLY A 25 -20.96 -18.92 17.61
CA GLY A 25 -22.05 -18.81 16.65
C GLY A 25 -21.43 -18.70 15.26
N ASP A 26 -21.80 -19.65 14.42
CA ASP A 26 -21.52 -19.75 12.99
C ASP A 26 -21.60 -18.40 12.27
N GLY A 27 -20.58 -18.12 11.46
CA GLY A 27 -20.48 -16.92 10.67
C GLY A 27 -19.04 -16.68 10.29
N GLY A 28 -18.66 -17.08 9.07
CA GLY A 28 -17.38 -16.76 8.44
C GLY A 28 -17.23 -15.25 8.21
N GLY A 29 -17.15 -14.49 9.30
CA GLY A 29 -16.84 -13.08 9.31
C GLY A 29 -15.34 -12.90 9.32
N ALA A 30 -14.86 -12.05 8.43
CA ALA A 30 -13.48 -11.58 8.45
C ALA A 30 -13.12 -11.07 9.88
N PRO A 31 -11.87 -11.25 10.32
CA PRO A 31 -11.44 -10.81 11.64
C PRO A 31 -11.72 -9.31 11.83
N SER A 32 -12.04 -8.91 13.07
CA SER A 32 -12.56 -7.57 13.46
C SER A 32 -11.66 -6.37 13.16
N TRP A 33 -10.51 -6.58 12.51
CA TRP A 33 -9.62 -5.53 12.02
C TRP A 33 -9.83 -5.21 10.54
N ALA A 34 -10.61 -6.02 9.80
CA ALA A 34 -10.97 -5.74 8.43
C ALA A 34 -12.09 -4.69 8.40
N PRO A 35 -11.89 -3.51 7.78
CA PRO A 35 -12.96 -2.56 7.56
C PRO A 35 -14.07 -3.19 6.72
N GLU A 36 -15.32 -2.88 7.04
CA GLU A 36 -16.51 -3.25 6.27
C GLU A 36 -16.46 -2.77 4.80
N ASP A 37 -15.62 -1.77 4.52
CA ASP A 37 -15.28 -1.26 3.21
C ASP A 37 -13.89 -1.76 2.74
N ALA A 38 -13.79 -3.04 2.39
CA ALA A 38 -12.57 -3.64 1.81
C ALA A 38 -12.32 -3.18 0.35
N TRP A 39 -12.40 -1.87 0.09
CA TRP A 39 -12.33 -1.27 -1.24
C TRP A 39 -11.05 -1.63 -2.00
N MET A 40 -9.91 -1.75 -1.30
CA MET A 40 -8.67 -2.20 -1.93
C MET A 40 -8.80 -3.64 -2.41
N GLY A 41 -9.41 -4.51 -1.60
CA GLY A 41 -9.65 -5.92 -1.93
C GLY A 41 -10.65 -6.13 -3.09
N THR A 42 -11.37 -5.09 -3.51
CA THR A 42 -12.25 -5.11 -4.69
C THR A 42 -11.71 -4.28 -5.85
N HIS A 43 -10.62 -3.52 -5.65
CA HIS A 43 -10.07 -2.65 -6.67
C HIS A 43 -9.37 -3.49 -7.76
N PRO A 44 -9.74 -3.36 -9.05
CA PRO A 44 -9.20 -4.21 -10.12
C PRO A 44 -7.67 -4.21 -10.18
N LYS A 45 -7.04 -3.04 -10.03
CA LYS A 45 -5.58 -2.93 -10.06
C LYS A 45 -4.88 -3.57 -8.84
N TYR A 46 -5.54 -3.58 -7.68
CA TYR A 46 -5.00 -4.24 -6.49
C TYR A 46 -5.07 -5.76 -6.64
N LEU A 47 -6.16 -6.28 -7.21
CA LEU A 47 -6.29 -7.70 -7.56
C LEU A 47 -5.22 -8.12 -8.58
N GLU A 48 -5.02 -7.35 -9.64
CA GLU A 48 -3.97 -7.58 -10.65
C GLU A 48 -2.58 -7.66 -10.00
N MET A 49 -2.26 -6.76 -9.08
CA MET A 49 -0.97 -6.79 -8.35
C MET A 49 -0.84 -8.00 -7.42
N MET A 50 -1.93 -8.49 -6.81
CA MET A 50 -1.91 -9.72 -6.02
C MET A 50 -1.64 -10.95 -6.89
N GLU A 51 -2.13 -10.98 -8.13
CA GLU A 51 -1.93 -12.09 -9.07
C GLU A 51 -0.48 -12.22 -9.56
N LEU A 52 0.35 -11.18 -9.38
CA LEU A 52 1.78 -11.24 -9.70
C LEU A 52 2.60 -12.15 -8.75
N ASP A 53 1.99 -12.67 -7.68
CA ASP A 53 2.52 -13.68 -6.74
C ASP A 53 3.97 -13.43 -6.26
N ILE A 54 4.20 -12.23 -5.75
CA ILE A 54 5.52 -11.72 -5.34
C ILE A 54 5.95 -12.28 -3.97
N GLY A 55 5.06 -13.00 -3.27
CA GLY A 55 5.30 -13.57 -1.94
C GLY A 55 5.32 -12.56 -0.78
N ASP A 56 5.14 -11.26 -1.04
CA ASP A 56 5.07 -10.21 -0.01
C ASP A 56 3.83 -9.31 -0.20
N ALA A 57 2.84 -9.50 0.69
CA ALA A 57 1.62 -8.69 0.70
C ALA A 57 1.89 -7.20 1.01
N THR A 58 2.96 -6.90 1.73
CA THR A 58 3.40 -5.52 1.99
C THR A 58 3.76 -4.83 0.67
N GLN A 59 4.45 -5.54 -0.22
CA GLN A 59 4.84 -4.96 -1.50
C GLN A 59 3.63 -4.69 -2.39
N VAL A 60 2.63 -5.57 -2.40
CA VAL A 60 1.36 -5.33 -3.11
C VAL A 60 0.69 -4.05 -2.60
N TYR A 61 0.58 -3.91 -1.27
CA TYR A 61 0.00 -2.73 -0.65
C TYR A 61 0.77 -1.44 -0.99
N ILE A 62 2.10 -1.45 -0.83
CA ILE A 62 2.93 -0.28 -1.11
C ILE A 62 2.94 0.07 -2.60
N ALA A 63 3.00 -0.92 -3.49
CA ALA A 63 2.91 -0.70 -4.92
C ALA A 63 1.57 -0.11 -5.34
N PHE A 64 0.48 -0.55 -4.71
CA PHE A 64 -0.84 -0.01 -4.96
C PHE A 64 -0.97 1.46 -4.51
N LEU A 65 -0.47 1.81 -3.33
CA LEU A 65 -0.45 3.20 -2.88
C LEU A 65 0.34 4.11 -3.82
N VAL A 66 1.50 3.65 -4.30
CA VAL A 66 2.31 4.42 -5.26
C VAL A 66 1.60 4.50 -6.61
N TYR A 67 0.94 3.45 -7.07
CA TYR A 67 0.15 3.48 -8.31
C TYR A 67 -0.95 4.54 -8.25
N LEU A 68 -1.71 4.61 -7.15
CA LEU A 68 -2.74 5.64 -6.96
C LEU A 68 -2.12 7.04 -6.98
N ASP A 69 -0.98 7.25 -6.32
CA ASP A 69 -0.27 8.53 -6.38
C ASP A 69 0.15 8.90 -7.81
N LEU A 70 0.68 7.95 -8.59
CA LEU A 70 1.08 8.20 -9.98
C LEU A 70 -0.13 8.54 -10.87
N MET A 71 -1.23 7.80 -10.75
CA MET A 71 -2.40 7.98 -11.61
C MET A 71 -3.26 9.18 -11.19
N GLU A 72 -3.48 9.39 -9.90
CA GLU A 72 -4.44 10.39 -9.41
C GLU A 72 -3.77 11.71 -9.04
N SER A 73 -2.61 11.65 -8.38
CA SER A 73 -1.91 12.86 -7.90
C SER A 73 -0.94 13.40 -8.94
N LYS A 74 -0.16 12.53 -9.58
CA LYS A 74 0.79 12.92 -10.65
C LYS A 74 0.18 12.87 -12.05
N SER A 75 -1.01 12.27 -12.22
CA SER A 75 -1.72 12.20 -13.51
C SER A 75 -0.88 11.59 -14.65
N TRP A 76 -0.17 10.51 -14.37
CA TRP A 76 0.58 9.77 -15.39
C TRP A 76 -0.34 9.24 -16.48
N HIS A 77 0.14 9.25 -17.73
CA HIS A 77 -0.61 8.77 -18.89
C HIS A 77 -0.95 7.27 -18.80
N GLU A 78 0.05 6.44 -18.50
CA GLU A 78 -0.11 5.00 -18.38
C GLU A 78 0.85 4.43 -17.34
N VAL A 79 0.38 3.50 -16.52
CA VAL A 79 1.19 2.76 -15.53
C VAL A 79 0.83 1.28 -15.54
N ASN A 80 1.81 0.45 -15.88
CA ASN A 80 1.76 -1.00 -15.82
C ASN A 80 2.48 -1.55 -14.59
N CYS A 81 2.10 -2.74 -14.15
CA CYS A 81 2.67 -3.40 -12.99
C CYS A 81 3.43 -4.65 -13.43
N VAL A 82 4.67 -4.78 -12.98
CA VAL A 82 5.51 -5.93 -13.32
C VAL A 82 6.07 -6.55 -12.05
N GLY A 83 5.85 -7.85 -11.90
CA GLY A 83 6.41 -8.62 -10.80
C GLY A 83 7.87 -9.01 -11.06
N LEU A 84 8.70 -8.90 -10.03
CA LEU A 84 10.08 -9.40 -9.99
C LEU A 84 10.19 -10.42 -8.85
N PRO A 85 9.81 -11.69 -9.07
CA PRO A 85 9.80 -12.72 -8.03
C PRO A 85 11.18 -12.94 -7.39
N GLU A 86 12.27 -12.82 -8.17
CA GLU A 86 13.64 -13.02 -7.65
C GLU A 86 14.04 -11.95 -6.63
N LEU A 87 13.42 -10.77 -6.73
CA LEU A 87 13.65 -9.67 -5.79
C LEU A 87 12.51 -9.54 -4.78
N GLN A 88 11.41 -10.28 -4.93
CA GLN A 88 10.17 -10.10 -4.18
C GLN A 88 9.69 -8.64 -4.23
N LEU A 89 9.72 -8.05 -5.43
CA LEU A 89 9.29 -6.66 -5.65
C LEU A 89 8.29 -6.57 -6.81
N ILE A 90 7.39 -5.59 -6.72
CA ILE A 90 6.63 -5.08 -7.86
C ILE A 90 7.31 -3.82 -8.35
N CYS A 91 7.50 -3.68 -9.65
CA CYS A 91 7.87 -2.43 -10.30
C CYS A 91 6.64 -1.84 -11.01
N LEU A 92 6.55 -0.51 -10.99
CA LEU A 92 5.58 0.24 -11.78
C LEU A 92 6.32 0.82 -12.98
N VAL A 93 5.83 0.51 -14.17
CA VAL A 93 6.49 0.83 -15.43
C VAL A 93 5.50 1.59 -16.29
N GLY A 94 5.85 2.80 -16.70
CA GLY A 94 4.86 3.68 -17.32
C GLY A 94 5.45 4.95 -17.91
N THR A 95 4.58 5.79 -18.44
CA THR A 95 4.92 7.08 -19.03
C THR A 95 4.13 8.17 -18.34
N GLU A 96 4.81 9.22 -17.90
CA GLU A 96 4.17 10.39 -17.32
C GLU A 96 3.39 11.19 -18.38
N ILE A 97 4.04 11.45 -19.51
CA ILE A 97 3.47 12.17 -20.66
C ILE A 97 3.42 11.24 -21.87
N GLU A 98 2.33 11.31 -22.64
CA GLU A 98 2.17 10.55 -23.88
C GLU A 98 3.33 10.85 -24.87
N GLY A 99 3.98 9.80 -25.37
CA GLY A 99 5.10 9.91 -26.31
C GLY A 99 6.48 10.16 -25.67
N GLU A 100 6.57 10.21 -24.33
CA GLU A 100 7.85 10.20 -23.63
C GLU A 100 8.41 8.79 -23.42
N GLY A 101 9.65 8.72 -22.96
CA GLY A 101 10.32 7.46 -22.64
C GLY A 101 9.73 6.77 -21.42
N LEU A 102 9.86 5.44 -21.40
CA LEU A 102 9.39 4.60 -20.30
C LEU A 102 10.18 4.86 -19.01
N GLN A 103 9.46 5.16 -17.94
CA GLN A 103 10.00 5.33 -16.60
C GLN A 103 9.67 4.12 -15.73
N ILE A 104 10.58 3.79 -14.80
CA ILE A 104 10.43 2.68 -13.85
C ILE A 104 10.46 3.26 -12.45
N VAL A 105 9.38 3.04 -11.70
CA VAL A 105 9.25 3.39 -10.30
C VAL A 105 9.29 2.11 -9.47
N VAL A 106 10.07 2.12 -8.39
CA VAL A 106 10.21 0.97 -7.48
C VAL A 106 9.62 1.35 -6.12
N PRO A 107 8.37 0.93 -5.84
CA PRO A 107 7.74 1.13 -4.54
C PRO A 107 8.60 0.52 -3.43
N THR A 108 9.02 1.36 -2.48
CA THR A 108 9.90 0.97 -1.39
C THR A 108 9.30 1.45 -0.07
N PRO A 109 8.95 0.56 0.87
CA PRO A 109 8.43 0.98 2.16
C PRO A 109 9.48 1.73 2.96
N ILE A 110 9.05 2.66 3.82
CA ILE A 110 9.96 3.46 4.65
C ILE A 110 10.84 2.62 5.60
N THR A 111 10.37 1.42 5.94
CA THR A 111 11.08 0.46 6.78
C THR A 111 12.09 -0.39 6.01
N ALA A 112 12.06 -0.40 4.67
CA ALA A 112 13.01 -1.15 3.88
C ALA A 112 14.37 -0.47 3.84
N SER A 113 15.43 -1.30 3.88
CA SER A 113 16.80 -0.83 3.65
C SER A 113 17.13 -0.90 2.16
N LEU A 114 17.56 0.23 1.61
CA LEU A 114 18.01 0.31 0.21
C LEU A 114 19.54 0.27 0.15
N SER A 115 20.10 -0.93 0.04
CA SER A 115 21.55 -1.12 -0.10
C SER A 115 22.02 -0.93 -1.55
N HIS A 116 23.30 -0.63 -1.75
CA HIS A 116 23.90 -0.56 -3.10
C HIS A 116 23.73 -1.87 -3.87
N ASN A 117 23.82 -3.02 -3.20
CA ASN A 117 23.58 -4.32 -3.82
C ASN A 117 22.13 -4.45 -4.28
N ARG A 118 21.17 -4.03 -3.46
CA ARG A 118 19.74 -4.04 -3.82
C ARG A 118 19.46 -3.14 -5.02
N ILE A 119 19.99 -1.91 -5.03
CA ILE A 119 19.88 -0.99 -6.17
C ILE A 119 20.45 -1.62 -7.44
N ARG A 120 21.63 -2.26 -7.36
CA ARG A 120 22.26 -2.91 -8.50
C ARG A 120 21.38 -4.01 -9.09
N GLU A 121 20.80 -4.87 -8.25
CA GLU A 121 19.93 -5.94 -8.73
C GLU A 121 18.64 -5.40 -9.34
N ILE A 122 18.06 -4.36 -8.74
CA ILE A 122 16.92 -3.63 -9.32
C ILE A 122 17.27 -3.11 -10.71
N LEU A 123 18.39 -2.39 -10.87
CA LEU A 123 18.81 -1.83 -12.16
C LEU A 123 19.06 -2.90 -13.22
N LYS A 124 19.61 -4.06 -12.82
CA LYS A 124 19.76 -5.21 -13.72
C LYS A 124 18.41 -5.74 -14.19
N ALA A 125 17.45 -5.87 -13.28
CA ALA A 125 16.10 -6.30 -13.62
C ALA A 125 15.38 -5.28 -14.50
N SER A 126 15.45 -3.99 -14.16
CA SER A 126 14.90 -2.88 -14.94
C SER A 126 15.41 -2.85 -16.37
N ARG A 127 16.71 -3.08 -16.59
CA ARG A 127 17.27 -3.16 -17.95
C ARG A 127 16.65 -4.28 -18.77
N LYS A 128 16.42 -5.45 -18.16
CA LYS A 128 15.74 -6.56 -18.83
C LYS A 128 14.30 -6.19 -19.17
N LEU A 129 13.60 -5.50 -18.27
CA LEU A 129 12.21 -5.08 -18.52
C LEU A 129 12.10 -4.12 -19.71
N GLN A 130 13.06 -3.21 -19.89
CA GLN A 130 13.11 -2.33 -21.07
C GLN A 130 13.31 -3.06 -22.41
N GLU A 131 13.66 -4.34 -22.41
CA GLU A 131 13.73 -5.14 -23.65
C GLU A 131 12.34 -5.71 -24.05
N TYR A 132 11.36 -5.66 -23.15
CA TYR A 132 10.01 -6.20 -23.35
C TYR A 132 8.94 -5.14 -23.63
N PHE A 133 9.26 -3.85 -23.48
CA PHE A 133 8.38 -2.69 -23.69
C PHE A 133 9.04 -1.70 -24.64
#